data_AF-A0A087DRC5-F1
#
_entry.id   AF-A0A087DRC5-F1
#
_cell.length_a   1.000
_cell.length_b   1.000
_cell.length_c   1.000
_cell.angle_alpha   90.00
_cell.angle_beta   90.00
_cell.angle_gamma   90.00
#
_symmetry.space_group_name_H-M   'P 1'
#
loop_
_entity.id
_entity.type
_entity.pdbx_description
1 polymer ?
#
loop_
_entity_poly.entity_id
_entity_poly.type
_entity_poly.pdbx_seq_one_letter_code
_entity_poly.pdbx_strand_id
1 'polypeptide(L)'
;MTELNTADIARVAAMPAVREAAREAARLIALWPLTDAMRMDNDAKYGENLQVRVTRAFARILTGEDVTVPDAEYVYEGADAIPGRPQAIVDALLAANDAYDALADFSDTGDVTLVDDAAADLGVTWDDVSPALVHATLDAVEAAVNDGTFDAGEYAVAGDDGETGGAAEAADAAAVPVDDDAFEPSPALVDAMAHRFAAALTVCDALLVATDDDSGDAAPAPVTAATPVNAAAVRAVLPLLLVVNELREQISVPRIFLTDVQIRDLLAARTAALADAATLVVGEAALLDATAAFVAPLAAAEWRKHREDVLWDPAAAKKKAKEEDEKRNKAALAAKFAHVKNDNTETVEL
;
A
#
# COMPACT_ATOMS: atom_id res chain seq x y z
N MET A 1 -2.17 19.65 23.15
CA MET A 1 -1.32 19.26 22.02
C MET A 1 -0.85 17.87 22.31
N THR A 2 -1.36 16.89 21.56
CA THR A 2 -0.81 15.53 21.56
C THR A 2 0.47 15.60 20.74
N GLU A 3 1.64 15.67 21.38
CA GLU A 3 2.92 15.64 20.65
C GLU A 3 3.19 14.21 20.18
N LEU A 4 3.67 14.05 18.93
CA LEU A 4 4.09 12.75 18.42
C LEU A 4 5.26 12.21 19.23
N ASN A 5 5.09 11.01 19.80
CA ASN A 5 6.12 10.42 20.65
C ASN A 5 7.32 9.94 19.81
N THR A 6 8.37 10.76 19.72
CA THR A 6 9.59 10.45 18.97
C THR A 6 10.28 9.17 19.46
N ALA A 7 10.16 8.82 20.75
CA ALA A 7 10.74 7.60 21.28
C ALA A 7 10.02 6.35 20.74
N ASP A 8 8.69 6.41 20.60
CA ASP A 8 7.92 5.34 19.98
C ASP A 8 8.20 5.22 18.49
N ILE A 9 8.32 6.34 17.76
CA ILE A 9 8.71 6.31 16.35
C ILE A 9 10.07 5.62 16.18
N ALA A 10 11.08 5.99 16.98
CA ALA A 10 12.40 5.37 16.90
C ALA A 10 12.37 3.86 17.23
N ARG A 11 11.55 3.47 18.20
CA ARG A 11 11.36 2.07 18.61
C ARG A 11 10.67 1.24 17.53
N VAL A 12 9.60 1.76 16.93
CA VAL A 12 8.88 1.12 15.81
C VAL A 12 9.76 1.04 14.57
N ALA A 13 10.51 2.10 14.25
CA ALA A 13 11.45 2.11 13.13
C ALA A 13 12.55 1.03 13.25
N ALA A 14 12.89 0.62 14.48
CA ALA A 14 13.85 -0.46 14.73
C ALA A 14 13.24 -1.87 14.60
N MET A 15 11.92 -2.01 14.48
CA MET A 15 11.27 -3.32 14.34
C MET A 15 11.71 -4.01 13.05
N PRO A 16 12.06 -5.31 13.07
CA PRO A 16 12.51 -6.02 11.87
C PRO A 16 11.53 -5.93 10.71
N ALA A 17 10.22 -6.09 10.96
CA ALA A 17 9.20 -6.02 9.91
C ALA A 17 9.13 -4.61 9.26
N VAL A 18 9.28 -3.55 10.06
CA VAL A 18 9.28 -2.16 9.58
C VAL A 18 10.53 -1.89 8.75
N ARG A 19 11.70 -2.39 9.17
CA ARG A 19 12.95 -2.25 8.41
C ARG A 19 12.92 -3.00 7.07
N GLU A 20 12.32 -4.19 7.03
CA GLU A 20 12.13 -4.94 5.78
C GLU A 20 11.16 -4.21 4.84
N ALA A 21 10.05 -3.69 5.36
CA ALA A 21 9.16 -2.85 4.56
C ALA A 21 9.88 -1.61 4.03
N ALA A 22 10.60 -0.90 4.89
CA ALA A 22 11.36 0.29 4.51
C ALA A 22 12.40 0.02 3.41
N ARG A 23 13.00 -1.17 3.39
CA ARG A 23 13.88 -1.60 2.29
C ARG A 23 13.13 -1.71 0.97
N GLU A 24 11.94 -2.30 0.96
CA GLU A 24 11.12 -2.41 -0.26
C GLU A 24 10.62 -1.04 -0.74
N ALA A 25 10.18 -0.17 0.18
CA ALA A 25 9.84 1.22 -0.16
C ALA A 25 11.04 1.98 -0.73
N ALA A 26 12.24 1.81 -0.16
CA ALA A 26 13.46 2.43 -0.68
C ALA A 26 13.81 1.92 -2.09
N ARG A 27 13.63 0.62 -2.36
CA ARG A 27 13.82 0.03 -3.70
C ARG A 27 12.81 0.53 -4.73
N LEU A 28 11.59 0.82 -4.29
CA LEU A 28 10.54 1.42 -5.10
C LEU A 28 10.86 2.88 -5.40
N ILE A 29 11.03 3.72 -4.37
CA ILE A 29 11.25 5.17 -4.53
C ILE A 29 12.51 5.49 -5.32
N ALA A 30 13.53 4.63 -5.26
CA ALA A 30 14.75 4.78 -6.08
C ALA A 30 14.50 4.73 -7.60
N LEU A 31 13.31 4.32 -8.06
CA LEU A 31 12.93 4.41 -9.48
C LEU A 31 12.69 5.86 -9.94
N TRP A 32 12.34 6.78 -9.03
CA TRP A 32 12.02 8.16 -9.38
C TRP A 32 13.26 9.07 -9.44
N PRO A 33 13.25 10.10 -10.31
CA PRO A 33 12.17 10.45 -11.24
C PRO A 33 12.07 9.47 -12.42
N LEU A 34 10.84 9.02 -12.72
CA LEU A 34 10.58 8.18 -13.88
C LEU A 34 10.77 8.99 -15.16
N THR A 35 11.61 8.50 -16.07
CA THR A 35 11.90 9.16 -17.36
C THR A 35 11.48 8.34 -18.57
N ASP A 36 11.32 7.03 -18.39
CA ASP A 36 10.82 6.12 -19.42
C ASP A 36 9.28 6.15 -19.47
N ALA A 37 8.74 6.34 -20.67
CA ALA A 37 7.29 6.48 -20.87
C ALA A 37 6.50 5.23 -20.47
N MET A 38 7.04 4.03 -20.68
CA MET A 38 6.36 2.81 -20.26
C MET A 38 6.28 2.73 -18.73
N ARG A 39 7.35 3.07 -18.02
CA ARG A 39 7.34 3.11 -16.55
C ARG A 39 6.36 4.16 -16.01
N MET A 40 6.28 5.34 -16.65
CA MET A 40 5.29 6.36 -16.30
C MET A 40 3.85 5.87 -16.51
N ASP A 41 3.56 5.25 -17.65
CA ASP A 41 2.24 4.68 -17.93
C ASP A 41 1.88 3.54 -16.96
N ASN A 42 2.85 2.71 -16.57
CA ASN A 42 2.66 1.65 -15.61
C ASN A 42 2.38 2.20 -14.20
N ASP A 43 3.09 3.25 -13.79
CA ASP A 43 2.88 3.90 -12.50
C ASP A 43 1.51 4.58 -12.41
N ALA A 44 1.10 5.30 -13.47
CA ALA A 44 -0.24 5.88 -13.55
C ALA A 44 -1.33 4.81 -13.40
N LYS A 45 -1.20 3.68 -14.11
CA LYS A 45 -2.13 2.54 -13.97
C LYS A 45 -2.11 1.93 -12.58
N TYR A 46 -0.96 1.88 -11.92
CA TYR A 46 -0.90 1.41 -10.54
C TYR A 46 -1.70 2.32 -9.62
N GLY A 47 -1.60 3.65 -9.79
CA GLY A 47 -2.40 4.64 -9.05
C GLY A 47 -3.90 4.44 -9.24
N GLU A 48 -4.37 4.33 -10.48
CA GLU A 48 -5.78 4.03 -10.79
C GLU A 48 -6.24 2.71 -10.15
N ASN A 49 -5.43 1.65 -10.28
CA ASN A 49 -5.71 0.34 -9.69
C ASN A 49 -5.69 0.37 -8.15
N LEU A 50 -4.90 1.24 -7.52
CA LEU A 50 -4.88 1.41 -6.09
C LEU A 50 -6.21 2.01 -5.61
N GLN A 51 -6.68 3.08 -6.26
CA GLN A 51 -7.98 3.68 -5.96
C GLN A 51 -9.11 2.67 -6.10
N VAL A 52 -9.20 1.96 -7.24
CA VAL A 52 -10.23 0.92 -7.46
C VAL A 52 -10.20 -0.17 -6.38
N ARG A 53 -9.01 -0.61 -5.96
CA ARG A 53 -8.88 -1.62 -4.89
C ARG A 53 -9.36 -1.09 -3.54
N VAL A 54 -9.01 0.15 -3.19
CA VAL A 54 -9.40 0.81 -1.94
C VAL A 54 -10.92 1.01 -1.89
N THR A 55 -11.50 1.65 -2.89
CA THR A 55 -12.93 2.01 -2.88
C THR A 55 -13.82 0.76 -2.96
N ARG A 56 -13.35 -0.28 -3.65
CA ARG A 56 -13.97 -1.61 -3.59
C ARG A 56 -13.96 -2.24 -2.20
N ALA A 57 -12.83 -2.18 -1.49
CA ALA A 57 -12.75 -2.71 -0.12
C ALA A 57 -13.72 -1.96 0.80
N PHE A 58 -13.84 -0.64 0.62
CA PHE A 58 -14.76 0.20 1.39
C PHE A 58 -16.21 -0.15 1.08
N ALA A 59 -16.58 -0.27 -0.19
CA ALA A 59 -17.94 -0.66 -0.59
C ALA A 59 -18.34 -2.03 0.00
N ARG A 60 -17.41 -3.01 0.07
CA ARG A 60 -17.63 -4.30 0.74
C ARG A 60 -17.86 -4.15 2.25
N ILE A 61 -17.15 -3.24 2.91
CA ILE A 61 -17.35 -2.96 4.34
C ILE A 61 -18.68 -2.26 4.59
N LEU A 62 -19.03 -1.27 3.77
CA LEU A 62 -20.25 -0.48 3.90
C LEU A 62 -21.49 -1.34 3.67
N THR A 63 -21.49 -2.14 2.62
CA THR A 63 -22.66 -2.94 2.20
C THR A 63 -22.72 -4.33 2.83
N GLY A 64 -21.57 -4.94 3.12
CA GLY A 64 -21.48 -6.37 3.46
C GLY A 64 -21.71 -7.31 2.27
N GLU A 65 -21.84 -6.77 1.05
CA GLU A 65 -22.10 -7.53 -0.17
C GLU A 65 -20.80 -7.92 -0.89
N ASP A 66 -20.88 -8.92 -1.77
CA ASP A 66 -19.76 -9.24 -2.66
C ASP A 66 -19.69 -8.24 -3.82
N VAL A 67 -18.87 -7.21 -3.64
CA VAL A 67 -18.49 -6.27 -4.70
C VAL A 67 -17.33 -6.85 -5.50
N THR A 68 -17.48 -6.99 -6.82
CA THR A 68 -16.44 -7.57 -7.70
C THR A 68 -15.49 -6.49 -8.20
N VAL A 69 -14.34 -6.89 -8.77
CA VAL A 69 -13.41 -5.92 -9.38
C VAL A 69 -14.05 -5.21 -10.57
N PRO A 70 -14.73 -5.92 -11.50
CA PRO A 70 -15.45 -5.26 -12.59
C PRO A 70 -16.52 -4.27 -12.15
N ASP A 71 -17.19 -4.50 -11.00
CA ASP A 71 -18.16 -3.52 -10.47
C ASP A 71 -17.45 -2.21 -10.12
N ALA A 72 -16.32 -2.30 -9.42
CA ALA A 72 -15.56 -1.15 -8.97
C ALA A 72 -14.90 -0.39 -10.14
N GLU A 73 -14.30 -1.12 -11.10
CA GLU A 73 -13.74 -0.53 -12.33
C GLU A 73 -14.81 0.22 -13.12
N TYR A 74 -15.99 -0.37 -13.29
CA TYR A 74 -17.05 0.26 -14.09
C TYR A 74 -17.62 1.52 -13.43
N VAL A 75 -17.72 1.55 -12.09
CA VAL A 75 -18.11 2.77 -11.35
C VAL A 75 -17.00 3.82 -11.39
N TYR A 76 -15.73 3.41 -11.27
CA TYR A 76 -14.58 4.30 -11.44
C TYR A 76 -14.54 4.96 -12.83
N GLU A 77 -14.93 4.22 -13.88
CA GLU A 77 -15.10 4.75 -15.24
C GLU A 77 -16.33 5.67 -15.42
N GLY A 78 -17.10 5.91 -14.35
CA GLY A 78 -18.20 6.88 -14.30
C GLY A 78 -19.61 6.27 -14.39
N ALA A 79 -19.78 4.97 -14.16
CA ALA A 79 -21.11 4.36 -14.14
C ALA A 79 -21.89 4.68 -12.86
N ASP A 80 -23.13 5.13 -13.02
CA ASP A 80 -24.09 5.39 -11.93
C ASP A 80 -25.07 4.23 -11.68
N ALA A 81 -25.05 3.21 -12.56
CA ALA A 81 -25.83 1.99 -12.42
C ALA A 81 -25.18 0.81 -13.16
N ILE A 82 -25.30 -0.40 -12.61
CA ILE A 82 -24.82 -1.64 -13.24
C ILE A 82 -25.99 -2.63 -13.42
N PRO A 83 -26.33 -3.01 -14.66
CA PRO A 83 -27.38 -4.00 -14.91
C PRO A 83 -27.16 -5.31 -14.15
N GLY A 84 -28.15 -5.70 -13.34
CA GLY A 84 -28.12 -6.96 -12.59
C GLY A 84 -27.34 -6.90 -11.27
N ARG A 85 -26.84 -5.74 -10.85
CA ARG A 85 -26.22 -5.53 -9.54
C ARG A 85 -27.14 -4.71 -8.62
N PRO A 86 -27.10 -4.95 -7.30
CA PRO A 86 -27.81 -4.10 -6.34
C PRO A 86 -27.32 -2.66 -6.42
N GLN A 87 -28.24 -1.69 -6.46
CA GLN A 87 -27.88 -0.27 -6.51
C GLN A 87 -27.05 0.16 -5.28
N ALA A 88 -27.30 -0.43 -4.11
CA ALA A 88 -26.53 -0.16 -2.89
C ALA A 88 -25.02 -0.45 -3.04
N ILE A 89 -24.61 -1.37 -3.92
CA ILE A 89 -23.20 -1.60 -4.23
C ILE A 89 -22.63 -0.43 -5.03
N VAL A 90 -23.36 0.03 -6.04
CA VAL A 90 -22.96 1.16 -6.89
C VAL A 90 -22.89 2.44 -6.08
N ASP A 91 -23.91 2.72 -5.27
CA ASP A 91 -23.97 3.90 -4.40
C ASP A 91 -22.80 3.90 -3.40
N ALA A 92 -22.45 2.74 -2.82
CA ALA A 92 -21.32 2.63 -1.91
C ALA A 92 -19.95 2.77 -2.61
N LEU A 93 -19.83 2.37 -3.88
CA LEU A 93 -18.63 2.59 -4.68
C LEU A 93 -18.48 4.07 -5.06
N LEU A 94 -19.58 4.73 -5.44
CA LEU A 94 -19.59 6.17 -5.71
C LEU A 94 -19.19 6.96 -4.46
N ALA A 95 -19.84 6.69 -3.32
CA ALA A 95 -19.49 7.29 -2.03
C ALA A 95 -18.01 7.06 -1.65
N ALA A 96 -17.47 5.87 -1.92
CA ALA A 96 -16.07 5.58 -1.64
C ALA A 96 -15.11 6.30 -2.60
N ASN A 97 -15.48 6.50 -3.86
CA ASN A 97 -14.71 7.32 -4.81
C ASN A 97 -14.77 8.80 -4.42
N ASP A 98 -15.95 9.33 -4.08
CA ASP A 98 -16.13 10.71 -3.63
C ASP A 98 -15.26 11.00 -2.40
N ALA A 99 -15.27 10.10 -1.41
CA ALA A 99 -14.42 10.23 -0.22
C ALA A 99 -12.91 10.12 -0.50
N TYR A 100 -12.52 9.32 -1.50
CA TYR A 100 -11.13 9.23 -1.94
C TYR A 100 -10.68 10.54 -2.58
N ASP A 101 -11.52 11.08 -3.47
CA ASP A 101 -11.25 12.32 -4.19
C ASP A 101 -11.28 13.55 -3.26
N ALA A 102 -12.16 13.57 -2.25
CA ALA A 102 -12.23 14.63 -1.24
C ALA A 102 -10.92 14.80 -0.47
N LEU A 103 -10.15 13.72 -0.28
CA LEU A 103 -8.88 13.74 0.43
C LEU A 103 -7.66 13.96 -0.47
N ALA A 104 -7.82 13.99 -1.79
CA ALA A 104 -6.69 14.05 -2.72
C ALA A 104 -5.79 15.28 -2.52
N ASP A 105 -6.36 16.39 -2.06
CA ASP A 105 -5.62 17.63 -1.79
C ASP A 105 -4.97 17.67 -0.39
N PHE A 106 -5.20 16.67 0.46
CA PHE A 106 -4.66 16.65 1.83
C PHE A 106 -3.13 16.69 1.84
N SER A 107 -2.46 15.91 0.97
CA SER A 107 -1.00 15.85 0.94
C SER A 107 -0.35 17.20 0.64
N ASP A 108 -1.03 18.05 -0.13
CA ASP A 108 -0.54 19.36 -0.55
C ASP A 108 -0.94 20.48 0.42
N THR A 109 -2.11 20.37 1.05
CA THR A 109 -2.71 21.43 1.86
C THR A 109 -2.55 21.26 3.37
N GLY A 110 -2.46 20.02 3.85
CA GLY A 110 -2.57 19.68 5.27
C GLY A 110 -3.95 20.02 5.87
N ASP A 111 -4.98 20.21 5.04
CA ASP A 111 -6.31 20.60 5.53
C ASP A 111 -7.00 19.42 6.24
N VAL A 112 -6.96 19.45 7.56
CA VAL A 112 -7.53 18.42 8.43
C VAL A 112 -9.05 18.29 8.29
N THR A 113 -9.74 19.30 7.74
CA THR A 113 -11.21 19.26 7.58
C THR A 113 -11.67 18.34 6.45
N LEU A 114 -10.78 18.01 5.51
CA LEU A 114 -11.08 17.07 4.41
C LEU A 114 -11.45 15.67 4.92
N VAL A 115 -11.00 15.29 6.12
CA VAL A 115 -11.38 14.02 6.74
C VAL A 115 -12.87 13.98 7.11
N ASP A 116 -13.48 15.13 7.40
CA ASP A 116 -14.90 15.23 7.75
C ASP A 116 -15.76 15.07 6.50
N ASP A 117 -15.33 15.63 5.37
CA ASP A 117 -15.99 15.48 4.07
C ASP A 117 -15.95 14.00 3.63
N ALA A 118 -14.78 13.36 3.71
CA ALA A 118 -14.64 11.93 3.42
C ALA A 118 -15.48 11.06 4.36
N ALA A 119 -15.58 11.40 5.64
CA ALA A 119 -16.46 10.71 6.59
C ALA A 119 -17.94 10.88 6.22
N ALA A 120 -18.34 12.08 5.82
CA ALA A 120 -19.71 12.38 5.39
C ALA A 120 -20.11 11.60 4.14
N ASP A 121 -19.24 11.56 3.12
CA ASP A 121 -19.47 10.81 1.88
C ASP A 121 -19.63 9.31 2.15
N LEU A 122 -18.79 8.75 3.03
CA LEU A 122 -18.88 7.34 3.45
C LEU A 122 -20.07 7.04 4.37
N GLY A 123 -20.83 8.06 4.81
CA GLY A 123 -21.90 7.91 5.79
C GLY A 123 -21.40 7.45 7.16
N VAL A 124 -20.16 7.80 7.52
CA VAL A 124 -19.54 7.48 8.80
C VAL A 124 -19.94 8.54 9.82
N THR A 125 -20.49 8.08 10.94
CA THR A 125 -20.81 8.94 12.09
C THR A 125 -19.91 8.56 13.26
N TRP A 126 -19.03 9.48 13.64
CA TRP A 126 -18.28 9.40 14.89
C TRP A 126 -19.11 9.91 16.07
N ASP A 127 -18.66 9.60 17.29
CA ASP A 127 -19.26 10.19 18.50
C ASP A 127 -18.89 11.69 18.63
N ASP A 128 -19.41 12.36 19.65
CA ASP A 128 -19.19 13.80 19.86
C ASP A 128 -17.72 14.15 20.21
N VAL A 129 -16.88 13.16 20.54
CA VAL A 129 -15.50 13.34 21.01
C VAL A 129 -14.47 13.00 19.93
N SER A 130 -14.71 11.96 19.12
CA SER A 130 -13.75 11.46 18.14
C SER A 130 -13.30 12.52 17.13
N PRO A 131 -14.19 13.35 16.52
CA PRO A 131 -13.76 14.38 15.57
C PRO A 131 -12.71 15.33 16.15
N ALA A 132 -12.88 15.76 17.40
CA ALA A 132 -11.93 16.64 18.07
C ALA A 132 -10.58 15.95 18.32
N LEU A 133 -10.56 14.65 18.63
CA LEU A 133 -9.33 13.86 18.80
C LEU A 133 -8.63 13.58 17.47
N VAL A 134 -9.39 13.31 16.41
CA VAL A 134 -8.89 13.13 15.05
C VAL A 134 -8.24 14.43 14.57
N HIS A 135 -8.93 15.56 14.65
CA HIS A 135 -8.38 16.87 14.25
C HIS A 135 -7.15 17.23 15.08
N ALA A 136 -7.18 17.04 16.40
CA ALA A 136 -6.02 17.32 17.25
C ALA A 136 -4.80 16.44 16.90
N THR A 137 -5.04 15.20 16.49
CA THR A 137 -3.98 14.29 16.00
C THR A 137 -3.42 14.78 14.67
N LEU A 138 -4.28 15.10 13.69
CA LEU A 138 -3.86 15.58 12.38
C LEU A 138 -3.15 16.94 12.47
N ASP A 139 -3.64 17.89 13.27
CA ASP A 139 -2.97 19.17 13.51
C ASP A 139 -1.55 18.99 14.08
N ALA A 140 -1.36 18.02 14.99
CA ALA A 140 -0.05 17.72 15.54
C ALA A 140 0.90 17.10 14.51
N VAL A 141 0.36 16.31 13.58
CA VAL A 141 1.10 15.74 12.46
C VAL A 141 1.52 16.84 11.49
N GLU A 142 0.61 17.72 11.10
CA GLU A 142 0.92 18.84 10.21
C GLU A 142 1.96 19.78 10.83
N ALA A 143 1.88 20.05 12.13
CA ALA A 143 2.93 20.79 12.83
C ALA A 143 4.29 20.07 12.71
N ALA A 144 4.33 18.75 12.89
CA ALA A 144 5.56 17.97 12.78
C ALA A 144 6.10 17.90 11.34
N VAL A 145 5.23 17.83 10.32
CA VAL A 145 5.61 17.92 8.90
C VAL A 145 6.26 19.29 8.63
N ASN A 146 5.60 20.37 9.02
CA ASN A 146 6.08 21.75 8.81
C ASN A 146 7.41 22.03 9.53
N ASP A 147 7.63 21.42 10.69
CA ASP A 147 8.88 21.52 11.44
C ASP A 147 10.01 20.64 10.86
N GLY A 148 9.75 19.89 9.77
CA GLY A 148 10.72 19.00 9.13
C GLY A 148 11.06 17.76 9.97
N THR A 149 10.18 17.36 10.90
CA THR A 149 10.39 16.23 11.83
C THR A 149 10.63 14.93 11.07
N PHE A 150 10.00 14.78 9.90
CA PHE A 150 10.10 13.59 9.07
C PHE A 150 11.21 13.68 8.01
N ASP A 151 11.95 14.78 7.92
CA ASP A 151 13.05 14.96 6.96
C ASP A 151 14.33 14.27 7.44
N ALA A 152 14.34 12.95 7.37
CA ALA A 152 15.56 12.17 7.57
C ALA A 152 16.48 12.28 6.32
N GLY A 153 17.25 13.37 6.22
CA GLY A 153 18.49 13.48 5.43
C GLY A 153 18.37 13.51 3.89
N GLU A 154 19.41 14.04 3.23
CA GLU A 154 19.53 14.09 1.77
C GLU A 154 19.48 12.68 1.14
N TYR A 155 18.60 12.52 0.16
CA TYR A 155 18.48 11.34 -0.69
C TYR A 155 19.63 11.29 -1.70
N ALA A 156 20.81 10.87 -1.27
CA ALA A 156 21.86 10.51 -2.21
C ALA A 156 21.55 9.14 -2.83
N VAL A 157 20.80 9.14 -3.95
CA VAL A 157 20.81 8.01 -4.87
C VAL A 157 22.24 7.96 -5.44
N ALA A 158 22.97 6.86 -5.21
CA ALA A 158 24.31 6.70 -5.76
C ALA A 158 24.23 6.78 -7.29
N GLY A 159 24.65 7.92 -7.83
CA GLY A 159 24.48 8.29 -9.24
C GLY A 159 24.92 9.72 -9.53
N ASP A 160 24.98 10.62 -8.54
CA ASP A 160 25.62 11.92 -8.67
C ASP A 160 27.11 11.81 -8.33
N ASP A 161 27.87 11.21 -9.24
CA ASP A 161 29.31 11.45 -9.30
C ASP A 161 29.48 12.91 -9.73
N GLY A 162 29.66 13.80 -8.76
CA GLY A 162 29.99 15.20 -8.98
C GLY A 162 31.32 15.35 -9.74
N GLU A 163 31.29 15.18 -11.06
CA GLU A 163 32.37 15.54 -11.97
C GLU A 163 32.26 17.03 -12.31
N THR A 164 32.98 17.84 -11.55
CA THR A 164 33.32 19.19 -12.01
C THR A 164 34.48 19.13 -13.00
N GLY A 165 34.14 19.14 -14.28
CA GLY A 165 34.88 19.90 -15.29
C GLY A 165 35.67 19.11 -16.34
N GLY A 166 35.14 19.06 -17.57
CA GLY A 166 35.93 18.78 -18.77
C GLY A 166 35.08 18.48 -20.00
N ALA A 167 34.85 19.47 -20.85
CA ALA A 167 34.15 19.31 -22.12
C ALA A 167 34.86 18.32 -23.06
N ALA A 168 34.14 17.29 -23.53
CA ALA A 168 34.30 16.70 -24.87
C ALA A 168 33.20 15.66 -25.19
N GLU A 169 32.53 15.91 -26.33
CA GLU A 169 31.94 14.95 -27.28
C GLU A 169 30.82 14.00 -26.83
N ALA A 170 29.63 14.30 -27.35
CA ALA A 170 28.49 13.40 -27.43
C ALA A 170 28.83 12.16 -28.28
N ALA A 171 28.91 11.00 -27.62
CA ALA A 171 28.85 9.70 -28.26
C ALA A 171 27.85 8.83 -27.49
N ASP A 172 26.84 8.40 -28.24
CA ASP A 172 25.89 7.30 -28.00
C ASP A 172 26.33 6.30 -26.90
N ALA A 173 25.98 6.61 -25.67
CA ALA A 173 26.05 5.67 -24.56
C ALA A 173 24.67 5.03 -24.43
N ALA A 174 24.45 3.94 -25.16
CA ALA A 174 23.38 3.01 -24.83
C ALA A 174 23.54 2.66 -23.34
N ALA A 175 22.63 3.16 -22.51
CA ALA A 175 22.60 2.86 -21.09
C ALA A 175 22.65 1.34 -20.93
N VAL A 176 23.74 0.85 -20.32
CA VAL A 176 23.81 -0.53 -19.88
C VAL A 176 22.59 -0.74 -18.99
N PRO A 177 21.73 -1.76 -19.23
CA PRO A 177 20.59 -2.00 -18.36
C PRO A 177 21.15 -2.21 -16.95
N VAL A 178 20.85 -1.28 -16.05
CA VAL A 178 21.02 -1.54 -14.63
C VAL A 178 20.10 -2.71 -14.35
N ASP A 179 20.65 -3.79 -13.78
CA ASP A 179 19.84 -4.89 -13.31
C ASP A 179 19.01 -4.35 -12.15
N ASP A 180 17.82 -3.84 -12.46
CA ASP A 180 16.93 -3.21 -11.49
C ASP A 180 16.63 -4.19 -10.34
N ASP A 181 16.63 -5.51 -10.59
CA ASP A 181 16.43 -6.51 -9.53
C ASP A 181 17.63 -6.62 -8.57
N ALA A 182 18.82 -6.20 -9.00
CA ALA A 182 20.04 -6.19 -8.19
C ALA A 182 20.24 -4.91 -7.36
N PHE A 183 19.40 -3.89 -7.52
CA PHE A 183 19.52 -2.66 -6.73
C PHE A 183 19.28 -2.96 -5.24
N GLU A 184 20.22 -2.54 -4.39
CA GLU A 184 20.13 -2.64 -2.95
C GLU A 184 20.27 -1.24 -2.32
N PRO A 185 19.28 -0.76 -1.56
CA PRO A 185 19.30 0.57 -0.99
C PRO A 185 20.38 0.70 0.09
N SER A 186 20.93 1.91 0.23
CA SER A 186 21.91 2.18 1.28
C SER A 186 21.26 2.05 2.68
N PRO A 187 22.03 1.68 3.72
CA PRO A 187 21.51 1.65 5.10
C PRO A 187 20.89 2.97 5.54
N ALA A 188 21.46 4.11 5.12
CA ALA A 188 20.93 5.44 5.45
C ALA A 188 19.55 5.69 4.82
N LEU A 189 19.34 5.28 3.56
CA LEU A 189 18.04 5.39 2.91
C LEU A 189 17.00 4.50 3.58
N VAL A 190 17.39 3.28 3.97
CA VAL A 190 16.51 2.37 4.73
C VAL A 190 16.17 2.94 6.10
N ASP A 191 17.12 3.53 6.82
CA ASP A 191 16.89 4.15 8.13
C ASP A 191 15.95 5.35 8.02
N ALA A 192 16.15 6.20 7.02
CA ALA A 192 15.27 7.34 6.75
C ALA A 192 13.85 6.88 6.41
N MET A 193 13.70 5.90 5.52
CA MET A 193 12.40 5.34 5.16
C MET A 193 11.71 4.64 6.35
N ALA A 194 12.47 3.90 7.17
CA ALA A 194 11.94 3.24 8.36
C ALA A 194 11.42 4.26 9.38
N HIS A 195 12.11 5.39 9.54
CA HIS A 195 11.67 6.47 10.40
C HIS A 195 10.34 7.09 9.93
N ARG A 196 10.24 7.45 8.64
CA ARG A 196 9.01 8.03 8.07
C ARG A 196 7.85 7.04 8.09
N PHE A 197 8.10 5.78 7.75
CA PHE A 197 7.07 4.74 7.82
C PHE A 197 6.60 4.47 9.25
N ALA A 198 7.52 4.44 10.23
CA ALA A 198 7.17 4.34 11.64
C ALA A 198 6.33 5.52 12.12
N ALA A 199 6.64 6.74 11.67
CA ALA A 199 5.80 7.91 11.96
C ALA A 199 4.38 7.74 11.41
N ALA A 200 4.22 7.34 10.14
CA ALA A 200 2.90 7.07 9.57
C ALA A 200 2.14 5.95 10.32
N LEU A 201 2.84 4.93 10.82
CA LEU A 201 2.24 3.88 11.66
C LEU A 201 1.78 4.42 13.02
N THR A 202 2.56 5.28 13.66
CA THR A 202 2.19 5.95 14.92
C THR A 202 0.97 6.85 14.73
N VAL A 203 0.89 7.59 13.63
CA VAL A 203 -0.28 8.42 13.31
C VAL A 203 -1.51 7.54 13.06
N CYS A 204 -1.36 6.50 12.24
CA CYS A 204 -2.43 5.53 12.01
C CYS A 204 -2.94 4.96 13.33
N ASP A 205 -2.03 4.56 14.22
CA ASP A 205 -2.38 4.02 15.54
C ASP A 205 -3.18 5.01 16.39
N ALA A 206 -2.71 6.27 16.47
CA ALA A 206 -3.36 7.33 17.22
C ALA A 206 -4.75 7.68 16.68
N LEU A 207 -4.91 7.74 15.35
CA LEU A 207 -6.20 7.99 14.71
C LEU A 207 -7.18 6.84 14.97
N LEU A 208 -6.72 5.59 14.91
CA LEU A 208 -7.56 4.44 15.23
C LEU A 208 -8.02 4.49 16.70
N VAL A 209 -7.13 4.83 17.65
CA VAL A 209 -7.50 5.05 19.06
C VAL A 209 -8.51 6.18 19.22
N ALA A 210 -8.38 7.28 18.45
CA ALA A 210 -9.29 8.42 18.53
C ALA A 210 -10.76 8.07 18.19
N THR A 211 -10.98 6.99 17.43
CA THR A 211 -12.31 6.51 17.04
C THR A 211 -12.76 5.25 17.78
N ASP A 212 -11.95 4.74 18.72
CA ASP A 212 -12.36 3.63 19.58
C ASP A 212 -13.40 4.15 20.59
N ASP A 213 -14.59 3.55 20.58
CA ASP A 213 -15.71 3.93 21.45
C ASP A 213 -15.39 3.52 22.91
N ASP A 214 -14.92 4.47 23.73
CA ASP A 214 -14.58 4.29 25.15
C ASP A 214 -15.83 4.21 26.06
N SER A 215 -17.04 4.13 25.49
CA SER A 215 -18.30 4.17 26.27
C SER A 215 -18.58 2.93 27.14
N GLY A 216 -17.68 1.94 27.17
CA GLY A 216 -17.81 0.73 27.97
C GLY A 216 -16.64 0.51 28.93
N ASP A 217 -16.88 0.70 30.23
CA ASP A 217 -16.00 0.34 31.38
C ASP A 217 -15.70 -1.18 31.48
N ALA A 218 -16.03 -1.96 30.45
CA ALA A 218 -15.86 -3.40 30.36
C ALA A 218 -14.73 -3.74 29.38
N ALA A 219 -13.79 -4.57 29.82
CA ALA A 219 -12.72 -5.07 28.98
C ALA A 219 -13.29 -5.64 27.66
N PRO A 220 -12.68 -5.32 26.50
CA PRO A 220 -13.20 -5.76 25.22
C PRO A 220 -13.29 -7.29 25.18
N ALA A 221 -14.42 -7.82 24.73
CA ALA A 221 -14.59 -9.25 24.55
C ALA A 221 -13.59 -9.76 23.49
N PRO A 222 -13.01 -10.96 23.67
CA PRO A 222 -12.06 -11.50 22.70
C PRO A 222 -12.72 -11.67 21.33
N VAL A 223 -12.03 -11.18 20.29
CA VAL A 223 -12.48 -11.31 18.90
C VAL A 223 -12.36 -12.77 18.47
N THR A 224 -13.46 -13.34 17.98
CA THR A 224 -13.52 -14.72 17.50
C THR A 224 -14.44 -14.81 16.28
N ALA A 225 -14.49 -15.97 15.62
CA ALA A 225 -15.49 -16.21 14.57
C ALA A 225 -16.94 -16.01 15.04
N ALA A 226 -17.22 -16.19 16.35
CA ALA A 226 -18.54 -15.97 16.94
C ALA A 226 -18.77 -14.52 17.41
N THR A 227 -17.70 -13.77 17.63
CA THR A 227 -17.71 -12.37 18.09
C THR A 227 -16.75 -11.56 17.21
N PRO A 228 -17.10 -11.30 15.94
CA PRO A 228 -16.23 -10.53 15.05
C PRO A 228 -16.13 -9.07 15.51
N VAL A 229 -15.14 -8.36 14.98
CA VAL A 229 -15.02 -6.90 15.18
C VAL A 229 -16.33 -6.21 14.80
N ASN A 230 -16.76 -5.25 15.62
CA ASN A 230 -17.97 -4.48 15.41
C ASN A 230 -17.96 -3.81 14.03
N ALA A 231 -18.99 -4.04 13.21
CA ALA A 231 -19.11 -3.45 11.89
C ALA A 231 -19.10 -1.92 11.90
N ALA A 232 -19.63 -1.28 12.95
CA ALA A 232 -19.57 0.17 13.12
C ALA A 232 -18.14 0.66 13.34
N ALA A 233 -17.34 -0.04 14.17
CA ALA A 233 -15.93 0.27 14.36
C ALA A 233 -15.11 0.10 13.06
N VAL A 234 -15.39 -0.96 12.28
CA VAL A 234 -14.74 -1.14 10.96
C VAL A 234 -15.09 -0.01 9.99
N ARG A 235 -16.33 0.51 10.04
CA ARG A 235 -16.74 1.65 9.19
C ARG A 235 -16.12 2.97 9.68
N ALA A 236 -16.01 3.16 10.98
CA ALA A 236 -15.49 4.38 11.60
C ALA A 236 -14.05 4.72 11.16
N VAL A 237 -13.26 3.72 10.81
CA VAL A 237 -11.84 3.90 10.46
C VAL A 237 -11.59 4.14 8.97
N LEU A 238 -12.59 3.98 8.10
CA LEU A 238 -12.43 4.11 6.65
C LEU A 238 -11.83 5.46 6.20
N PRO A 239 -12.38 6.63 6.59
CA PRO A 239 -11.79 7.92 6.21
C PRO A 239 -10.39 8.11 6.80
N LEU A 240 -10.11 7.52 7.98
CA LEU A 240 -8.78 7.57 8.60
C LEU A 240 -7.73 6.84 7.77
N LEU A 241 -8.08 5.72 7.15
CA LEU A 241 -7.17 4.97 6.29
C LEU A 241 -6.82 5.74 5.00
N LEU A 242 -7.74 6.55 4.50
CA LEU A 242 -7.51 7.44 3.35
C LEU A 242 -6.56 8.57 3.72
N VAL A 243 -6.83 9.32 4.79
CA VAL A 243 -5.96 10.43 5.20
C VAL A 243 -4.56 9.94 5.59
N VAL A 244 -4.42 8.74 6.18
CA VAL A 244 -3.10 8.14 6.45
C VAL A 244 -2.35 7.80 5.16
N ASN A 245 -3.03 7.46 4.07
CA ASN A 245 -2.37 7.30 2.77
C ASN A 245 -1.90 8.63 2.20
N GLU A 246 -2.69 9.70 2.33
CA GLU A 246 -2.28 11.04 1.86
C GLU A 246 -1.16 11.63 2.72
N LEU A 247 -1.16 11.36 4.04
CA LEU A 247 -0.01 11.65 4.90
C LEU A 247 1.24 10.91 4.41
N ARG A 248 1.13 9.62 4.07
CA ARG A 248 2.28 8.85 3.55
C ARG A 248 2.85 9.53 2.31
N GLU A 249 2.01 9.94 1.37
CA GLU A 249 2.43 10.71 0.19
C GLU A 249 3.20 11.98 0.59
N GLN A 250 2.62 12.80 1.48
CA GLN A 250 3.21 14.05 1.97
C GLN A 250 4.60 13.83 2.60
N ILE A 251 4.79 12.74 3.35
CA ILE A 251 6.08 12.38 3.97
C ILE A 251 6.92 11.42 3.11
N SER A 252 6.68 11.32 1.80
CA SER A 252 7.47 10.49 0.88
C SER A 252 7.55 8.99 1.27
N VAL A 253 6.49 8.45 1.84
CA VAL A 253 6.27 7.01 2.05
C VAL A 253 5.26 6.55 1.00
N PRO A 254 5.50 5.45 0.26
CA PRO A 254 4.53 5.05 -0.77
C PRO A 254 3.22 4.59 -0.12
N ARG A 255 2.09 4.95 -0.73
CA ARG A 255 0.74 4.54 -0.29
C ARG A 255 0.60 3.02 -0.26
N ILE A 256 -0.30 2.51 0.58
CA ILE A 256 -0.56 1.07 0.71
C ILE A 256 -2.04 0.75 0.58
N PHE A 257 -2.33 -0.52 0.32
CA PHE A 257 -3.67 -1.07 0.24
C PHE A 257 -3.92 -2.10 1.35
N LEU A 258 -5.08 -2.02 1.99
CA LEU A 258 -5.62 -3.07 2.86
C LEU A 258 -6.96 -3.54 2.30
N THR A 259 -7.13 -4.85 2.16
CA THR A 259 -8.42 -5.46 1.81
C THR A 259 -9.44 -5.31 2.95
N ASP A 260 -10.72 -5.52 2.62
CA ASP A 260 -11.80 -5.51 3.61
C ASP A 260 -11.58 -6.50 4.77
N VAL A 261 -10.97 -7.65 4.47
CA VAL A 261 -10.58 -8.65 5.48
C VAL A 261 -9.40 -8.15 6.32
N GLN A 262 -8.36 -7.60 5.69
CA GLN A 262 -7.19 -7.09 6.42
C GLN A 262 -7.51 -5.90 7.33
N ILE A 263 -8.46 -5.04 6.95
CA ILE A 263 -8.93 -3.96 7.82
C ILE A 263 -9.58 -4.54 9.09
N ARG A 264 -10.44 -5.56 8.94
CA ARG A 264 -11.05 -6.25 10.09
C ARG A 264 -10.01 -6.97 10.94
N ASP A 265 -9.04 -7.63 10.32
CA ASP A 265 -7.98 -8.36 11.00
C ASP A 265 -7.02 -7.42 11.74
N LEU A 266 -6.74 -6.22 11.21
CA LEU A 266 -5.99 -5.18 11.90
C LEU A 266 -6.68 -4.79 13.21
N LEU A 267 -7.98 -4.47 13.15
CA LEU A 267 -8.74 -4.11 14.34
C LEU A 267 -8.82 -5.28 15.34
N ALA A 268 -8.97 -6.52 14.84
CA ALA A 268 -8.95 -7.71 15.69
C ALA A 268 -7.59 -7.90 16.40
N ALA A 269 -6.48 -7.69 15.69
CA ALA A 269 -5.14 -7.79 16.26
C ALA A 269 -4.91 -6.73 17.35
N ARG A 270 -5.40 -5.50 17.13
CA ARG A 270 -5.37 -4.43 18.14
C ARG A 270 -6.19 -4.79 19.38
N THR A 271 -7.42 -5.28 19.21
CA THR A 271 -8.26 -5.72 20.33
C THR A 271 -7.59 -6.84 21.13
N ALA A 272 -6.96 -7.80 20.47
CA ALA A 272 -6.23 -8.88 21.12
C ALA A 272 -5.02 -8.36 21.93
N ALA A 273 -4.25 -7.43 21.36
CA ALA A 273 -3.13 -6.81 22.03
C ALA A 273 -3.56 -6.02 23.29
N LEU A 274 -4.70 -5.33 23.23
CA LEU A 274 -5.25 -4.63 24.40
C LEU A 274 -5.67 -5.59 25.52
N ALA A 275 -6.28 -6.72 25.17
CA ALA A 275 -6.67 -7.75 26.13
C ALA A 275 -5.44 -8.39 26.81
N ASP A 276 -4.37 -8.66 26.05
CA ASP A 276 -3.10 -9.15 26.60
C ASP A 276 -2.42 -8.07 27.45
N ALA A 277 -2.44 -6.81 27.01
CA ALA A 277 -1.81 -5.71 27.74
C ALA A 277 -2.55 -5.34 29.03
N ALA A 278 -3.87 -5.57 29.14
CA ALA A 278 -4.60 -5.43 30.41
C ALA A 278 -4.07 -6.33 31.54
N THR A 279 -3.24 -7.34 31.20
CA THR A 279 -2.53 -8.19 32.16
C THR A 279 -1.13 -7.69 32.53
N LEU A 280 -0.65 -6.60 31.92
CA LEU A 280 0.70 -6.03 32.04
C LEU A 280 0.68 -4.48 32.19
N VAL A 281 1.76 -3.86 32.68
CA VAL A 281 1.85 -2.39 32.83
C VAL A 281 2.41 -1.74 31.55
N VAL A 282 1.85 -2.08 30.37
CA VAL A 282 2.43 -1.67 29.06
C VAL A 282 1.37 -1.30 27.99
N GLY A 283 0.16 -0.90 28.41
CA GLY A 283 -1.04 -0.75 27.57
C GLY A 283 -0.87 -0.07 26.20
N GLU A 284 -0.36 1.17 26.17
CA GLU A 284 -0.35 2.00 24.95
C GLU A 284 0.66 1.52 23.89
N ALA A 285 1.86 1.10 24.31
CA ALA A 285 2.87 0.61 23.36
C ALA A 285 2.45 -0.71 22.68
N ALA A 286 1.58 -1.49 23.31
CA ALA A 286 1.10 -2.76 22.78
C ALA A 286 0.19 -2.60 21.54
N LEU A 287 -0.62 -1.53 21.49
CA LEU A 287 -1.49 -1.24 20.34
C LEU A 287 -0.65 -0.84 19.13
N LEU A 288 0.29 0.09 19.32
CA LEU A 288 1.21 0.50 18.28
C LEU A 288 2.04 -0.68 17.74
N ASP A 289 2.50 -1.57 18.62
CA ASP A 289 3.23 -2.78 18.22
C ASP A 289 2.39 -3.73 17.40
N ALA A 290 1.10 -3.91 17.75
CA ALA A 290 0.17 -4.71 16.98
C ALA A 290 -0.10 -4.08 15.60
N THR A 291 -0.31 -2.76 15.55
CA THR A 291 -0.48 -2.02 14.30
C THR A 291 0.74 -2.17 13.39
N ALA A 292 1.94 -1.94 13.92
CA ALA A 292 3.19 -2.05 13.16
C ALA A 292 3.47 -3.49 12.70
N ALA A 293 3.30 -4.48 13.58
CA ALA A 293 3.51 -5.89 13.25
C ALA A 293 2.53 -6.40 12.18
N PHE A 294 1.30 -5.88 12.16
CA PHE A 294 0.29 -6.25 11.17
C PHE A 294 0.52 -5.55 9.83
N VAL A 295 0.73 -4.23 9.84
CA VAL A 295 0.76 -3.42 8.61
C VAL A 295 2.09 -3.53 7.87
N ALA A 296 3.23 -3.59 8.57
CA ALA A 296 4.54 -3.60 7.93
C ALA A 296 4.76 -4.71 6.87
N PRO A 297 4.42 -6.00 7.12
CA PRO A 297 4.58 -7.04 6.10
C PRO A 297 3.65 -6.84 4.90
N LEU A 298 2.47 -6.24 5.10
CA LEU A 298 1.53 -5.91 4.01
C LEU A 298 2.06 -4.77 3.16
N ALA A 299 2.61 -3.73 3.79
CA ALA A 299 3.28 -2.62 3.10
C ALA A 299 4.46 -3.12 2.26
N ALA A 300 5.32 -3.97 2.83
CA ALA A 300 6.45 -4.57 2.11
C ALA A 300 6.01 -5.32 0.84
N ALA A 301 4.91 -6.10 0.94
CA ALA A 301 4.36 -6.83 -0.19
C ALA A 301 3.76 -5.90 -1.26
N GLU A 302 3.04 -4.86 -0.84
CA GLU A 302 2.45 -3.88 -1.75
C GLU A 302 3.53 -3.09 -2.50
N TRP A 303 4.57 -2.60 -1.81
CA TRP A 303 5.64 -1.83 -2.44
C TRP A 303 6.51 -2.67 -3.37
N ARG A 304 6.75 -3.94 -3.03
CA ARG A 304 7.41 -4.88 -3.95
C ARG A 304 6.58 -5.07 -5.21
N LYS A 305 5.27 -5.27 -5.07
CA LYS A 305 4.38 -5.43 -6.21
C LYS A 305 4.31 -4.15 -7.05
N HIS A 306 4.18 -2.98 -6.44
CA HIS A 306 4.20 -1.69 -7.14
C HIS A 306 5.47 -1.56 -7.98
N ARG A 307 6.62 -1.90 -7.40
CA ARG A 307 7.90 -1.91 -8.11
C ARG A 307 7.89 -2.89 -9.30
N GLU A 308 7.37 -4.10 -9.11
CA GLU A 308 7.22 -5.09 -10.18
C GLU A 308 6.31 -4.57 -11.30
N ASP A 309 5.19 -3.93 -10.95
CA ASP A 309 4.22 -3.36 -11.90
C ASP A 309 4.84 -2.19 -12.70
N VAL A 310 5.60 -1.29 -12.06
CA VAL A 310 6.29 -0.18 -12.73
C VAL A 310 7.33 -0.70 -13.73
N LEU A 311 8.10 -1.72 -13.34
CA LEU A 311 9.17 -2.30 -14.16
C LEU A 311 8.67 -3.29 -15.22
N TRP A 312 7.39 -3.64 -15.20
CA TRP A 312 6.83 -4.64 -16.09
C TRP A 312 6.91 -4.20 -17.56
N ASP A 313 7.59 -4.98 -18.39
CA ASP A 313 7.63 -4.82 -19.85
C ASP A 313 6.71 -5.87 -20.54
N PRO A 314 5.52 -5.46 -21.04
CA PRO A 314 4.60 -6.36 -21.73
C PRO A 314 5.17 -6.97 -23.01
N ALA A 315 6.04 -6.26 -23.72
CA ALA A 315 6.64 -6.73 -24.97
C ALA A 315 7.69 -7.80 -24.69
N ALA A 316 8.55 -7.58 -23.69
CA ALA A 316 9.49 -8.59 -23.22
C ALA A 316 8.75 -9.84 -22.68
N ALA A 317 7.69 -9.65 -21.89
CA ALA A 317 6.87 -10.75 -21.38
C ALA A 317 6.23 -11.57 -22.51
N LYS A 318 5.66 -10.89 -23.52
CA LYS A 318 5.06 -11.55 -24.70
C LYS A 318 6.10 -12.32 -25.51
N LYS A 319 7.29 -11.75 -25.69
CA LYS A 319 8.41 -12.41 -26.39
C LYS A 319 8.85 -13.67 -25.64
N LYS A 320 9.07 -13.57 -24.32
CA LYS A 320 9.45 -14.70 -23.47
C LYS A 320 8.40 -15.81 -23.50
N ALA A 321 7.12 -15.47 -23.40
CA ALA A 321 6.02 -16.44 -23.48
C ALA A 321 6.00 -17.18 -24.82
N LYS A 322 6.25 -16.47 -25.93
CA LYS A 322 6.34 -17.09 -27.27
C LYS A 322 7.55 -18.04 -27.38
N GLU A 323 8.70 -17.64 -26.87
CA GLU A 323 9.92 -18.46 -26.87
C GLU A 323 9.76 -19.72 -26.01
N GLU A 324 9.11 -19.61 -24.85
CA GLU A 324 8.79 -20.75 -23.97
C GLU A 324 7.80 -21.72 -24.62
N ASP A 325 6.77 -21.20 -25.31
CA ASP A 325 5.82 -22.04 -26.07
C ASP A 325 6.50 -22.74 -27.25
N GLU A 326 7.36 -22.04 -28.01
CA GLU A 326 8.17 -22.64 -29.08
C GLU A 326 9.10 -23.73 -28.55
N LYS A 327 9.74 -23.51 -27.39
CA LYS A 327 10.59 -24.50 -26.72
C LYS A 327 9.78 -25.71 -26.27
N ARG A 328 8.62 -25.50 -25.66
CA ARG A 328 7.71 -26.58 -25.22
C ARG A 328 7.20 -27.39 -26.40
N ASN A 329 6.82 -26.73 -27.49
CA ASN A 329 6.39 -27.37 -28.73
C ASN A 329 7.54 -28.19 -29.35
N LYS A 330 8.75 -27.63 -29.45
CA LYS A 330 9.93 -28.35 -29.96
C LYS A 330 10.27 -29.57 -29.10
N ALA A 331 10.20 -29.46 -27.77
CA ALA A 331 10.43 -30.58 -26.87
C ALA A 331 9.34 -31.68 -27.02
N ALA A 332 8.08 -31.28 -27.13
CA ALA A 332 6.97 -32.21 -27.37
C ALA A 332 7.10 -32.91 -28.73
N LEU A 333 7.54 -32.19 -29.77
CA LEU A 333 7.79 -32.74 -31.10
C LEU A 333 8.95 -33.75 -31.05
N ALA A 334 10.06 -33.39 -30.42
CA ALA A 334 11.21 -34.29 -30.23
C ALA A 334 10.82 -35.56 -29.47
N ALA A 335 9.99 -35.46 -28.43
CA ALA A 335 9.48 -36.63 -27.71
C ALA A 335 8.61 -37.53 -28.59
N LYS A 336 7.75 -36.95 -29.45
CA LYS A 336 6.92 -37.73 -30.40
C LYS A 336 7.76 -38.47 -31.45
N PHE A 337 8.86 -37.87 -31.91
CA PHE A 337 9.75 -38.48 -32.90
C PHE A 337 10.87 -39.34 -32.30
N ALA A 338 11.02 -39.40 -30.98
CA ALA A 338 12.04 -40.22 -30.32
C ALA A 338 11.89 -41.73 -30.58
N HIS A 339 10.70 -42.19 -30.97
CA HIS A 339 10.43 -43.59 -31.32
C HIS A 339 10.57 -43.92 -32.82
N VAL A 340 10.82 -42.94 -33.68
CA VAL A 340 11.04 -43.18 -35.11
C VAL A 340 12.51 -43.55 -35.34
N LYS A 341 12.85 -44.84 -35.17
CA LYS A 341 14.07 -45.41 -35.74
C LYS A 341 13.86 -45.55 -37.25
N ASN A 342 14.88 -45.12 -38.00
CA ASN A 342 14.92 -45.15 -39.45
C ASN A 342 15.11 -46.62 -39.92
N ASP A 343 14.04 -47.41 -39.94
CA ASP A 343 14.04 -48.81 -40.44
C ASP A 343 13.89 -48.87 -41.98
N ASN A 344 14.60 -48.01 -42.71
CA ASN A 344 14.80 -48.20 -44.15
C ASN A 344 16.17 -48.84 -44.39
N THR A 345 16.28 -50.12 -44.04
CA THR A 345 17.26 -51.03 -44.63
C THR A 345 16.52 -52.12 -45.40
N GLU A 346 15.90 -51.74 -46.53
CA GLU A 346 15.58 -52.70 -47.57
C GLU A 346 16.91 -53.12 -48.22
N THR A 347 17.41 -54.29 -47.83
CA THR A 347 18.44 -55.02 -48.57
C THR A 347 17.86 -55.45 -49.91
N VAL A 348 18.35 -54.86 -51.00
CA VAL A 348 18.11 -55.35 -52.36
C VAL A 348 19.13 -56.46 -52.62
N GLU A 349 18.67 -57.72 -52.62
CA GLU A 349 19.45 -58.83 -53.17
C GLU A 349 19.42 -58.77 -54.71
N LEU A 350 20.60 -58.80 -55.32
CA LEU A 350 20.82 -58.99 -56.76
C LEU A 350 21.06 -60.47 -57.06
#